data_AF-A0A495YHU4-F1
#
_entry.id   AF-A0A495YHU4-F1
#
_cell.length_a   1.000
_cell.length_b   1.000
_cell.length_c   1.000
_cell.angle_alpha   90.00
_cell.angle_beta   90.00
_cell.angle_gamma   90.00
#
_symmetry.space_group_name_H-M   'P 1'
#
loop_
_entity.id
_entity.type
_entity.pdbx_description
1 polymer ?
#
loop_
_entity_poly.entity_id
_entity_poly.type
_entity_poly.pdbx_seq_one_letter_code
_entity_poly.pdbx_strand_id
1 'polypeptide(L)'
;MIVRWLLAAVHLMAFGVAFAAIASRNRALRRVIASAQAADLHGVFKADAVWGVSALVLIATGLTRAFGGFEKGAAYYLHEPLFHVKMTALVLILLLEIVPMLGLIRWRIAARKQQMPDLARARTYVRIGHWQALLVMVIVFAASGMARGIGAAG
;
A
#
# COMPACT_ATOMS: atom_id res chain seq x y z
N MET A 1 22.14 -0.78 -17.40
CA MET A 1 21.70 -2.10 -16.89
C MET A 1 21.54 -2.11 -15.37
N ILE A 2 22.58 -1.76 -14.59
CA ILE A 2 22.55 -1.79 -13.11
C ILE A 2 21.43 -0.94 -12.50
N VAL A 3 21.24 0.32 -12.93
CA VAL A 3 20.20 1.22 -12.39
C VAL A 3 18.79 0.66 -12.60
N ARG A 4 18.51 0.09 -13.78
CA ARG A 4 17.21 -0.52 -14.12
C ARG A 4 16.91 -1.71 -13.22
N TRP A 5 17.92 -2.55 -12.97
CA TRP A 5 17.81 -3.69 -12.06
C TRP A 5 17.58 -3.25 -10.61
N LEU A 6 18.37 -2.30 -10.10
CA LEU A 6 18.21 -1.76 -8.73
C LEU A 6 16.81 -1.16 -8.53
N LEU A 7 16.35 -0.36 -9.48
CA LEU A 7 15.02 0.26 -9.43
C LEU A 7 13.91 -0.81 -9.37
N ALA A 8 14.03 -1.87 -10.16
CA ALA A 8 13.10 -3.00 -10.13
C ALA A 8 13.17 -3.77 -8.80
N ALA A 9 14.36 -4.04 -8.28
CA ALA A 9 14.57 -4.73 -7.01
C ALA A 9 13.94 -3.96 -5.84
N VAL A 10 14.22 -2.65 -5.74
CA VAL A 10 13.63 -1.77 -4.73
C VAL A 10 12.11 -1.74 -4.85
N HIS A 11 11.56 -1.61 -6.06
CA HIS A 11 10.12 -1.61 -6.29
C HIS A 11 9.46 -2.92 -5.84
N LEU A 12 10.07 -4.08 -6.14
CA LEU A 12 9.56 -5.39 -5.74
C LEU A 12 9.65 -5.61 -4.22
N MET A 13 10.78 -5.24 -3.60
CA MET A 13 10.93 -5.31 -2.15
C MET A 13 9.91 -4.41 -1.44
N ALA A 14 9.63 -3.23 -2.00
CA ALA A 14 8.66 -2.30 -1.44
C ALA A 14 7.26 -2.92 -1.36
N PHE A 15 6.83 -3.78 -2.30
CA PHE A 15 5.56 -4.50 -2.18
C PHE A 15 5.53 -5.44 -0.97
N GLY A 16 6.63 -6.18 -0.72
CA GLY A 16 6.75 -7.05 0.44
C GLY A 16 6.69 -6.28 1.76
N VAL A 17 7.41 -5.16 1.83
CA VAL A 17 7.36 -4.24 2.99
C VAL A 17 5.96 -3.68 3.17
N ALA A 18 5.29 -3.27 2.10
CA ALA A 18 3.96 -2.68 2.15
C ALA A 18 2.91 -3.69 2.66
N PHE A 19 2.95 -4.92 2.16
CA PHE A 19 2.08 -6.00 2.63
C PHE A 19 2.32 -6.31 4.12
N ALA A 20 3.59 -6.43 4.53
CA ALA A 20 3.95 -6.67 5.93
C ALA A 20 3.50 -5.52 6.85
N ALA A 21 3.65 -4.27 6.38
CA ALA A 21 3.21 -3.08 7.10
C ALA A 21 1.68 -3.07 7.30
N ILE A 22 0.90 -3.32 6.25
CA ILE A 22 -0.57 -3.44 6.35
C ILE A 22 -0.95 -4.56 7.34
N ALA A 23 -0.34 -5.74 7.22
CA ALA A 23 -0.62 -6.87 8.10
C ALA A 23 -0.30 -6.54 9.57
N SER A 24 0.82 -5.87 9.82
CA SER A 24 1.22 -5.43 11.16
C SER A 24 0.28 -4.36 11.72
N ARG A 25 -0.15 -3.38 10.90
CA ARG A 25 -1.14 -2.36 11.25
C ARG A 25 -2.47 -3.01 11.65
N ASN A 26 -2.94 -3.96 10.87
CA ASN A 26 -4.17 -4.71 11.16
C ASN A 26 -4.06 -5.53 12.45
N ARG A 27 -2.93 -6.18 12.71
CA ARG A 27 -2.69 -6.91 13.96
C ARG A 27 -2.68 -5.97 15.16
N ALA A 28 -2.03 -4.81 15.05
CA ALA A 28 -1.99 -3.81 16.11
C ALA A 28 -3.39 -3.22 16.38
N LEU A 29 -4.14 -2.86 15.33
CA LEU A 29 -5.52 -2.38 15.45
C LEU A 29 -6.45 -3.42 16.10
N ARG A 30 -6.30 -4.71 15.76
CA ARG A 30 -7.06 -5.79 16.41
C ARG A 30 -6.75 -5.91 17.91
N ARG A 31 -5.50 -5.68 18.33
CA ARG A 31 -5.14 -5.65 19.75
C ARG A 31 -5.79 -4.48 20.46
N VAL A 32 -5.82 -3.29 19.84
CA VAL A 32 -6.52 -2.11 20.36
C VAL A 32 -8.04 -2.36 20.51
N ILE A 33 -8.65 -3.07 19.56
CA ILE A 33 -10.07 -3.46 19.65
C ILE A 33 -10.33 -4.44 20.79
N ALA A 34 -9.40 -5.38 21.03
CA ALA A 34 -9.56 -6.41 22.05
C ALA A 34 -9.36 -5.88 23.48
N SER A 35 -8.45 -4.92 23.67
CA SER A 35 -8.24 -4.28 24.98
C SER A 35 -7.78 -2.84 24.80
N ALA A 36 -8.58 -1.92 25.33
CA ALA A 36 -8.31 -0.49 25.27
C ALA A 36 -7.19 -0.07 26.26
N GLN A 37 -7.08 -0.74 27.41
CA GLN A 37 -5.96 -0.54 28.37
C GLN A 37 -4.62 -1.08 27.86
N ALA A 38 -4.61 -2.09 26.98
CA ALA A 38 -3.40 -2.66 26.36
C ALA A 38 -3.19 -2.16 24.93
N ALA A 39 -3.80 -1.03 24.56
CA ALA A 39 -3.75 -0.48 23.22
C ALA A 39 -2.30 -0.08 22.84
N ASP A 40 -1.64 -0.93 22.06
CA ASP A 40 -0.34 -0.65 21.43
C ASP A 40 -0.51 0.36 20.28
N LEU A 41 -0.85 1.61 20.63
CA LEU A 41 -0.96 2.72 19.69
C LEU A 41 0.36 2.99 18.98
N HIS A 42 1.48 2.80 19.68
CA HIS A 42 2.81 2.96 19.10
C HIS A 42 3.06 1.96 17.97
N GLY A 43 2.68 0.69 18.14
CA GLY A 43 2.73 -0.33 17.10
C GLY A 43 1.85 0.00 15.89
N VAL A 44 0.64 0.54 16.12
CA VAL A 44 -0.23 1.03 15.04
C VAL A 44 0.45 2.13 14.25
N PHE A 45 0.99 3.16 14.92
CA PHE A 45 1.61 4.31 14.25
C PHE A 45 2.90 3.95 13.53
N LYS A 46 3.72 3.05 14.10
CA LYS A 46 4.94 2.56 13.43
C LYS A 46 4.58 1.79 12.16
N ALA A 47 3.65 0.85 12.24
CA ALA A 47 3.20 0.09 11.08
C ALA A 47 2.60 0.98 9.98
N ASP A 48 1.81 1.97 10.40
CA ASP A 48 1.21 2.96 9.51
C ASP A 48 2.26 3.85 8.82
N ALA A 49 3.30 4.26 9.53
CA ALA A 49 4.42 5.01 8.95
C ALA A 49 5.20 4.16 7.91
N VAL A 50 5.49 2.89 8.22
CA VAL A 50 6.16 1.99 7.26
C VAL A 50 5.29 1.79 6.03
N TRP A 51 3.97 1.64 6.20
CA TRP A 51 3.03 1.57 5.09
C TRP A 51 3.09 2.83 4.22
N GLY A 52 2.99 4.02 4.81
CA GLY A 52 3.08 5.29 4.08
C GLY A 52 4.40 5.47 3.32
N VAL A 53 5.53 5.13 3.94
CA VAL A 53 6.85 5.18 3.27
C VAL A 53 6.92 4.18 2.12
N SER A 54 6.44 2.95 2.32
CA SER A 54 6.42 1.93 1.27
C SER A 54 5.53 2.34 0.08
N ALA A 55 4.38 2.97 0.34
CA ALA A 55 3.51 3.51 -0.69
C ALA A 55 4.21 4.61 -1.51
N LEU A 56 4.92 5.54 -0.84
CA LEU A 56 5.70 6.57 -1.52
C LEU A 56 6.79 5.96 -2.41
N VAL A 57 7.53 4.98 -1.90
CA VAL A 57 8.55 4.25 -2.67
C VAL A 57 7.92 3.57 -3.89
N LEU A 58 6.81 2.86 -3.72
CA LEU A 58 6.11 2.16 -4.80
C LEU A 58 5.63 3.13 -5.89
N ILE A 59 5.06 4.27 -5.51
CA ILE A 59 4.59 5.30 -6.44
C ILE A 59 5.78 5.90 -7.20
N ALA A 60 6.81 6.37 -6.49
CA ALA A 60 7.97 7.01 -7.11
C ALA A 60 8.72 6.05 -8.05
N THR A 61 9.00 4.83 -7.60
CA THR A 61 9.67 3.82 -8.42
C THR A 61 8.77 3.29 -9.54
N GLY A 62 7.45 3.26 -9.37
CA GLY A 62 6.50 2.88 -10.41
C GLY A 62 6.40 3.93 -11.53
N LEU A 63 6.28 5.21 -11.17
CA LEU A 63 6.25 6.34 -12.11
C LEU A 63 7.54 6.43 -12.93
N THR A 64 8.69 6.34 -12.26
CA THR A 64 10.00 6.37 -12.93
C THR A 64 10.18 5.21 -13.90
N ARG A 65 9.66 4.02 -13.58
CA ARG A 65 9.68 2.88 -14.51
C ARG A 65 8.76 3.06 -15.71
N ALA A 66 7.51 3.49 -15.48
CA ALA A 66 6.51 3.63 -16.53
C ALA A 66 6.79 4.81 -17.48
N PHE A 67 7.29 5.93 -16.96
CA PHE A 67 7.41 7.19 -17.71
C PHE A 67 8.85 7.72 -17.84
N GLY A 68 9.82 7.21 -17.09
CA GLY A 68 11.21 7.69 -17.12
C GLY A 68 12.03 7.20 -18.32
N GLY A 69 11.41 6.63 -19.36
CA GLY A 69 12.11 6.11 -20.54
C GLY A 69 12.87 4.79 -20.32
N PHE A 70 12.66 4.12 -19.18
CA PHE A 70 13.35 2.87 -18.83
C PHE A 70 12.61 1.59 -19.30
N GLU A 71 11.40 1.70 -19.86
CA GLU A 71 10.52 0.61 -20.32
C GLU A 71 9.94 0.89 -21.73
N LYS A 72 9.06 0.00 -22.24
CA LYS A 72 8.57 -0.08 -23.64
C LYS A 72 7.77 1.14 -24.18
N GLY A 73 7.77 2.28 -23.49
CA GLY A 73 7.07 3.51 -23.87
C GLY A 73 5.60 3.55 -23.42
N ALA A 74 5.07 4.76 -23.20
CA ALA A 74 3.72 4.97 -22.64
C ALA A 74 2.58 4.39 -23.49
N ALA A 75 2.74 4.37 -24.82
CA ALA A 75 1.75 3.82 -25.75
C ALA A 75 1.51 2.31 -25.58
N TYR A 76 2.55 1.55 -25.23
CA TYR A 76 2.45 0.11 -24.91
C TYR A 76 1.63 -0.12 -23.64
N TYR A 77 1.87 0.68 -22.60
CA TYR A 77 1.14 0.57 -21.33
C TYR A 77 -0.35 0.90 -21.45
N LEU A 78 -0.70 1.87 -22.30
CA LEU A 78 -2.10 2.26 -22.50
C LEU A 78 -2.96 1.18 -23.17
N HIS A 79 -2.36 0.25 -23.91
CA HIS A 79 -3.08 -0.85 -24.58
C HIS A 79 -3.01 -2.18 -23.82
N GLU A 80 -2.20 -2.27 -22.77
CA GLU A 80 -2.03 -3.51 -21.99
C GLU A 80 -3.13 -3.63 -20.91
N PRO A 81 -4.07 -4.59 -21.00
CA PRO A 81 -5.20 -4.71 -20.06
C PRO A 81 -4.75 -4.88 -18.61
N LEU A 82 -3.68 -5.64 -18.38
CA LEU A 82 -3.14 -5.87 -17.04
C LEU A 82 -2.51 -4.61 -16.43
N PHE A 83 -2.05 -3.65 -17.26
CA PHE A 83 -1.62 -2.35 -16.75
C PHE A 83 -2.80 -1.59 -16.15
N HIS A 84 -3.95 -1.57 -16.82
CA HIS A 84 -5.16 -0.92 -16.31
C HIS A 84 -5.66 -1.55 -15.02
N VAL A 85 -5.59 -2.89 -14.90
CA VAL A 85 -5.91 -3.60 -13.64
C VAL A 85 -4.99 -3.14 -12.52
N LYS A 86 -3.67 -3.12 -12.75
CA LYS A 86 -2.68 -2.64 -11.78
C LYS A 86 -2.95 -1.19 -11.37
N MET A 87 -3.21 -0.30 -12.32
CA MET A 87 -3.45 1.12 -12.05
C MET A 87 -4.76 1.35 -11.30
N THR A 88 -5.81 0.62 -11.66
CA THR A 88 -7.10 0.65 -10.95
C THR A 88 -6.94 0.19 -9.51
N ALA A 89 -6.23 -0.92 -9.29
CA ALA A 89 -5.94 -1.42 -7.95
C ALA A 89 -5.14 -0.41 -7.12
N LEU A 90 -4.16 0.28 -7.71
CA LEU A 90 -3.41 1.35 -7.04
C LEU A 90 -4.33 2.50 -6.63
N VAL A 91 -5.18 2.98 -7.54
CA VAL A 91 -6.15 4.06 -7.23
C VAL A 91 -7.10 3.65 -6.11
N LEU A 92 -7.64 2.42 -6.15
CA LEU A 92 -8.52 1.90 -5.10
C LEU A 92 -7.80 1.83 -3.74
N ILE A 93 -6.54 1.39 -3.70
CA ILE A 93 -5.73 1.40 -2.46
C ILE A 93 -5.63 2.81 -1.89
N LEU A 94 -5.34 3.81 -2.74
CA LEU A 94 -5.19 5.19 -2.32
C LEU A 94 -6.51 5.78 -1.80
N LEU A 95 -7.62 5.56 -2.52
CA LEU A 95 -8.95 5.99 -2.08
C LEU A 95 -9.35 5.36 -0.75
N LEU A 96 -9.12 4.05 -0.60
CA LEU A 96 -9.35 3.32 0.63
C LEU A 96 -8.49 3.84 1.79
N GLU A 97 -7.24 4.24 1.52
CA GLU A 97 -6.30 4.72 2.53
C GLU A 97 -6.69 6.07 3.15
N ILE A 98 -7.46 6.91 2.45
CA ILE A 98 -7.86 8.24 2.96
C ILE A 98 -8.55 8.11 4.33
N VAL A 99 -9.44 7.12 4.50
CA VAL A 99 -10.20 6.90 5.74
C VAL A 99 -9.31 6.55 6.94
N PRO A 100 -8.49 5.47 6.91
CA PRO A 100 -7.59 5.15 8.01
C PRO A 100 -6.51 6.21 8.21
N MET A 101 -5.96 6.82 7.14
CA MET A 101 -4.94 7.86 7.27
C MET A 101 -5.44 9.05 8.09
N LEU A 102 -6.59 9.63 7.73
CA LEU A 102 -7.18 10.74 8.47
C LEU A 102 -7.57 10.34 9.90
N GLY A 103 -8.05 9.11 10.08
CA GLY A 103 -8.38 8.55 11.39
C GLY A 103 -7.16 8.45 12.30
N LEU A 104 -6.07 7.86 11.81
CA LEU A 104 -4.84 7.64 12.57
C LEU A 104 -4.08 8.95 12.83
N ILE A 105 -4.17 9.94 11.94
CA ILE A 105 -3.67 11.30 12.22
C ILE A 105 -4.39 11.88 13.45
N ARG A 106 -5.72 11.79 13.51
CA ARG A 106 -6.49 12.24 14.68
C ARG A 106 -6.10 11.47 15.94
N TRP A 107 -5.86 10.16 15.83
CA TRP A 107 -5.38 9.35 16.96
C TRP A 107 -4.01 9.79 17.45
N ARG A 108 -3.08 10.12 16.55
CA ARG A 108 -1.76 10.67 16.91
C ARG A 108 -1.91 12.00 17.65
N ILE A 109 -2.81 12.88 17.21
CA ILE A 109 -3.07 14.17 17.87
C ILE A 109 -3.65 13.94 19.28
N ALA A 110 -4.64 13.05 19.44
CA ALA A 110 -5.22 12.72 20.75
C ALA A 110 -4.17 12.13 21.70
N ALA A 111 -3.38 11.17 21.23
CA ALA A 111 -2.31 10.56 22.01
C ALA A 111 -1.26 11.59 22.49
N ARG A 112 -0.89 12.56 21.64
CA ARG A 112 0.00 13.67 22.03
C ARG A 112 -0.59 14.57 23.12
N LYS A 113 -1.92 14.66 23.21
CA LYS A 113 -2.64 15.38 24.27
C LYS A 113 -2.93 14.50 25.50
N GLN A 114 -2.36 13.29 25.57
CA GLN A 114 -2.65 12.30 26.61
C GLN A 114 -4.14 11.94 26.71
N GLN A 115 -4.88 12.08 25.60
CA GLN A 115 -6.29 11.73 25.49
C GLN A 115 -6.45 10.39 24.79
N MET A 116 -7.46 9.63 25.21
CA MET A 116 -7.77 8.36 24.58
C MET A 116 -8.49 8.60 23.24
N PRO A 117 -7.96 8.07 22.12
CA PRO A 117 -8.61 8.24 20.83
C PRO A 117 -9.92 7.45 20.74
N ASP A 118 -10.88 7.95 19.95
CA ASP A 118 -12.10 7.21 19.65
C ASP A 118 -11.80 5.95 18.82
N LEU A 119 -12.05 4.80 19.43
CA LEU A 119 -11.79 3.47 18.88
C LEU A 119 -12.96 2.91 18.04
N ALA A 120 -14.10 3.60 17.95
CA ALA A 120 -15.30 3.11 17.28
C ALA A 120 -15.04 2.68 15.81
N ARG A 121 -14.15 3.40 15.12
CA ARG A 121 -13.80 3.14 13.72
C ARG A 121 -12.65 2.13 13.51
N ALA A 122 -12.05 1.61 14.57
CA ALA A 122 -10.89 0.71 14.47
C ALA A 122 -11.20 -0.55 13.63
N ARG A 123 -12.39 -1.12 13.77
CA ARG A 123 -12.84 -2.29 12.97
C ARG A 123 -12.91 -1.96 11.47
N THR A 124 -13.34 -0.75 11.12
CA THR A 124 -13.38 -0.28 9.73
C THR A 124 -11.98 -0.16 9.16
N TYR A 125 -11.01 0.38 9.92
CA TYR A 125 -9.62 0.48 9.48
C TYR A 125 -9.01 -0.91 9.22
N VAL A 126 -9.30 -1.89 10.07
CA VAL A 126 -8.87 -3.28 9.85
C VAL A 126 -9.48 -3.86 8.57
N ARG A 127 -10.78 -3.65 8.33
CA ARG A 127 -11.44 -4.15 7.10
C ARG A 127 -10.84 -3.52 5.85
N ILE A 128 -10.61 -2.21 5.87
CA ILE A 128 -9.92 -1.49 4.80
C ILE A 128 -8.52 -2.07 4.57
N GLY A 129 -7.75 -2.32 5.62
CA GLY A 129 -6.43 -2.92 5.51
C GLY A 129 -6.44 -4.30 4.84
N HIS A 130 -7.46 -5.14 5.07
CA HIS A 130 -7.55 -6.43 4.36
C HIS A 130 -7.77 -6.24 2.86
N TRP A 131 -8.65 -5.31 2.47
CA TRP A 131 -8.85 -4.95 1.07
C TRP A 131 -7.58 -4.41 0.43
N GLN A 132 -6.83 -3.56 1.13
CA GLN A 132 -5.56 -3.04 0.64
C GLN A 132 -4.51 -4.14 0.46
N ALA A 133 -4.40 -5.08 1.40
CA ALA A 133 -3.49 -6.22 1.28
C ALA A 133 -3.85 -7.09 0.05
N LEU A 134 -5.14 -7.35 -0.17
CA LEU A 134 -5.62 -8.08 -1.35
C LEU A 134 -5.32 -7.32 -2.65
N LEU A 135 -5.56 -6.00 -2.68
CA LEU A 135 -5.26 -5.18 -3.85
C LEU A 135 -3.75 -5.11 -4.15
N VAL A 136 -2.89 -5.08 -3.12
CA VAL A 136 -1.43 -5.20 -3.28
C VAL A 136 -1.08 -6.52 -3.98
N MET A 137 -1.70 -7.64 -3.58
CA MET A 137 -1.49 -8.92 -4.25
C MET A 137 -1.98 -8.91 -5.71
N VAL A 138 -3.13 -8.29 -5.98
CA VAL A 138 -3.65 -8.10 -7.35
C VAL A 138 -2.66 -7.33 -8.22
N ILE A 139 -2.04 -6.27 -7.69
CA ILE A 139 -1.01 -5.51 -8.40
C ILE A 139 0.19 -6.40 -8.76
N VAL A 140 0.68 -7.19 -7.81
CA VAL A 140 1.82 -8.10 -8.04
C VAL A 140 1.45 -9.16 -9.08
N PHE A 141 0.25 -9.72 -9.00
CA PHE A 141 -0.25 -10.69 -9.97
C PHE A 141 -0.32 -10.10 -11.39
N ALA A 142 -0.96 -8.93 -11.53
CA ALA A 142 -1.06 -8.23 -12.81
C ALA A 142 0.33 -7.89 -13.39
N ALA A 143 1.24 -7.36 -12.56
CA ALA A 143 2.61 -7.07 -12.97
C ALA A 143 3.36 -8.33 -13.45
N SER A 144 3.13 -9.47 -12.80
CA SER A 144 3.75 -10.74 -13.17
C SER A 144 3.21 -11.31 -14.50
N GLY A 145 1.94 -11.05 -14.82
CA GLY A 145 1.32 -11.42 -16.09
C GLY A 145 1.85 -10.56 -17.24
N MET A 146 1.96 -9.24 -17.02
CA MET A 146 2.56 -8.32 -17.99
C MET A 146 3.99 -8.70 -18.35
N ALA A 147 4.79 -9.12 -17.35
CA ALA A 147 6.18 -9.56 -17.58
C ALA A 147 6.28 -10.81 -18.46
N ARG A 148 5.19 -11.58 -18.57
CA ARG A 148 5.08 -12.79 -19.40
C ARG A 148 4.28 -12.57 -20.69
N GLY A 149 3.84 -11.33 -20.96
CA GLY A 149 3.03 -11.00 -22.14
C GLY A 149 1.59 -11.54 -22.08
N ILE A 150 1.09 -11.94 -20.90
CA ILE A 150 -0.29 -12.40 -20.74
C ILE A 150 -1.22 -11.18 -20.86
N GLY A 151 -2.13 -11.18 -21.84
CA GLY A 151 -3.10 -10.09 -22.02
C GLY A 151 -2.69 -9.04 -23.05
N ALA A 152 -1.44 -9.05 -23.52
CA ALA A 152 -1.07 -8.36 -24.74
C ALA A 152 -1.81 -9.05 -25.89
N ALA A 153 -2.76 -8.36 -26.52
CA ALA A 153 -3.31 -8.82 -27.80
C ALA A 153 -2.12 -9.03 -28.75
N GLY A 154 -2.07 -10.21 -29.39
CA GLY A 154 -1.04 -10.56 -30.38
C GLY A 154 -0.99 -9.57 -31.53
#